data_AF-A0A812L977-F1
#
_entry.id   AF-A0A812L977-F1
#
_cell.length_a   1.000
_cell.length_b   1.000
_cell.length_c   1.000
_cell.angle_alpha   90.00
_cell.angle_beta   90.00
_cell.angle_gamma   90.00
#
_symmetry.space_group_name_H-M   'P 1'
#
loop_
_entity.id
_entity.type
_entity.pdbx_description
1 polymer ?
#
loop_
_entity_poly.entity_id
_entity_poly.type
_entity_poly.pdbx_seq_one_letter_code
_entity_poly.pdbx_strand_id
1 'polypeptide(L)'
;MAGVSPARPLFLATNSQDKEELRRLPEMVLHHFGAATRLLQEIDLFAAIPPEARPVVELLIAADATSFVGNAISTFSMNILMERDVLGKHRNSTIFQGLGSVDSWG
;
A
#
# COMPACT_ATOMS: atom_id res chain seq x y z
N MET A 1 -25.22 4.12 20.53
CA MET A 1 -24.36 3.06 19.99
C MET A 1 -23.48 3.68 18.91
N ALA A 2 -22.20 3.91 19.19
CA ALA A 2 -21.26 4.37 18.17
C ALA A 2 -21.03 3.21 17.18
N GLY A 3 -21.45 3.39 15.94
CA GLY A 3 -21.23 2.40 14.88
C GLY A 3 -19.74 2.23 14.65
N VAL A 4 -19.21 1.05 14.97
CA VAL A 4 -17.85 0.68 14.62
C VAL A 4 -17.79 0.64 13.10
N SER A 5 -17.10 1.61 12.47
CA SER A 5 -16.82 1.57 11.03
C SER A 5 -16.12 0.23 10.73
N PRO A 6 -16.55 -0.54 9.72
CA PRO A 6 -15.86 -1.77 9.37
C PRO A 6 -14.40 -1.42 9.06
N ALA A 7 -13.48 -2.19 9.65
CA ALA A 7 -12.05 -2.04 9.38
C ALA A 7 -11.83 -2.18 7.87
N ARG A 8 -11.29 -1.15 7.24
CA ARG A 8 -10.95 -1.19 5.82
C ARG A 8 -9.66 -2.02 5.68
N PRO A 9 -9.64 -3.06 4.84
CA PRO A 9 -8.44 -3.86 4.65
C PRO A 9 -7.34 -2.98 4.03
N LEU A 10 -6.13 -3.10 4.55
CA LEU A 10 -4.96 -2.37 4.06
C LEU A 10 -3.99 -3.35 3.42
N PHE A 11 -3.50 -2.98 2.24
CA PHE A 11 -2.50 -3.73 1.52
C PHE A 11 -1.16 -2.99 1.55
N LEU A 12 -0.08 -3.72 1.86
CA LEU A 12 1.29 -3.23 1.78
C LEU A 12 2.05 -4.02 0.72
N ALA A 13 2.46 -3.33 -0.34
CA ALA A 13 3.45 -3.82 -1.29
C ALA A 13 4.82 -3.26 -0.89
N THR A 14 5.76 -4.13 -0.53
CA THR A 14 7.12 -3.74 -0.14
C THR A 14 8.11 -4.82 -0.55
N ASN A 15 9.27 -4.39 -1.05
CA ASN A 15 10.42 -5.26 -1.31
C ASN A 15 11.46 -5.21 -0.19
N SER A 16 11.17 -4.55 0.94
CA SER A 16 12.10 -4.49 2.07
C SER A 16 12.40 -5.89 2.58
N GLN A 17 13.68 -6.15 2.81
CA GLN A 17 14.17 -7.37 3.46
C GLN A 17 14.58 -7.11 4.92
N ASP A 18 14.42 -5.87 5.40
CA ASP A 18 14.71 -5.52 6.79
C ASP A 18 13.62 -6.08 7.70
N LYS A 19 13.99 -7.09 8.48
CA LYS A 19 13.08 -7.78 9.40
C LYS A 19 12.54 -6.86 10.49
N GLU A 20 13.31 -5.87 10.95
CA GLU A 20 12.86 -4.94 11.98
C GLU A 20 11.91 -3.90 11.41
N GLU A 21 12.12 -3.44 10.17
CA GLU A 21 11.17 -2.59 9.44
C GLU A 21 9.83 -3.32 9.25
N LEU A 22 9.86 -4.55 8.72
CA LEU A 22 8.68 -5.38 8.50
C LEU A 22 7.91 -5.67 9.80
N ARG A 23 8.61 -5.84 10.92
CA ARG A 23 7.98 -6.06 12.23
C ARG A 23 7.23 -4.83 12.74
N ARG A 24 7.75 -3.62 12.46
CA ARG A 24 7.17 -2.35 12.89
C ARG A 24 6.05 -1.85 11.98
N LEU A 25 6.02 -2.28 10.73
CA LEU A 25 5.05 -1.83 9.74
C LEU A 25 3.57 -2.00 10.18
N PRO A 26 3.13 -3.16 10.72
CA PRO A 26 1.78 -3.29 11.26
C PRO A 26 1.46 -2.28 12.36
N GLU A 27 2.39 -2.08 13.31
CA GLU A 27 2.23 -1.12 14.42
C GLU A 27 2.15 0.32 13.91
N MET A 28 3.00 0.70 12.95
CA MET A 28 2.97 2.02 12.32
C MET A 28 1.66 2.26 11.59
N VAL A 29 1.17 1.27 10.84
CA VAL A 29 -0.10 1.39 10.11
C VAL A 29 -1.28 1.44 11.09
N LEU A 30 -1.30 0.60 12.13
CA LEU A 30 -2.31 0.64 13.18
C LEU A 30 -2.35 2.00 13.89
N HIS A 31 -1.18 2.53 14.24
CA HIS A 31 -1.07 3.84 14.91
C HIS A 31 -1.60 4.98 14.02
N HIS A 32 -1.30 4.96 12.72
CA HIS A 32 -1.70 6.04 11.81
C HIS A 32 -3.14 5.91 11.26
N PHE A 33 -3.66 4.69 11.13
CA PHE A 33 -4.92 4.45 10.43
C PHE A 33 -5.99 3.72 11.27
N GLY A 34 -5.68 3.26 12.48
CA GLY A 34 -6.64 2.64 13.41
C GLY A 34 -7.34 1.39 12.87
N ALA A 35 -6.82 0.77 11.81
CA ALA A 35 -7.46 -0.31 11.07
C ALA A 35 -6.82 -1.67 11.39
N ALA A 36 -7.65 -2.72 11.48
CA ALA A 36 -7.17 -4.10 11.50
C ALA A 36 -6.48 -4.40 10.16
N THR A 37 -5.15 -4.30 10.15
CA THR A 37 -4.30 -4.64 9.03
C THR A 37 -4.22 -6.16 8.92
N ARG A 38 -4.76 -6.72 7.84
CA ARG A 38 -4.23 -7.97 7.30
C ARG A 38 -3.25 -7.59 6.21
N LEU A 39 -1.97 -7.84 6.43
CA LEU A 39 -1.02 -7.75 5.33
C LEU A 39 -1.40 -8.85 4.33
N LEU A 40 -1.63 -8.54 3.04
CA LEU A 40 -1.95 -9.61 2.07
C LEU A 40 -0.81 -10.64 1.94
N GLN A 41 0.41 -10.27 2.33
CA GLN A 41 1.54 -11.19 2.44
C GLN A 41 1.30 -12.32 3.47
N GLU A 42 0.38 -12.10 4.41
CA GLU A 42 -0.06 -13.09 5.41
C GLU A 42 -1.25 -13.92 4.93
N ILE A 43 -1.79 -13.66 3.73
CA ILE A 43 -2.85 -14.46 3.14
C ILE A 43 -2.18 -15.61 2.39
N ASP A 44 -2.50 -16.85 2.76
CA ASP A 44 -1.93 -18.08 2.20
C ASP A 44 -1.94 -18.11 0.65
N LEU A 45 -2.92 -17.45 0.03
CA LEU A 45 -3.02 -17.31 -1.43
C LEU A 45 -1.81 -16.58 -2.04
N PHE A 46 -1.21 -15.63 -1.33
CA PHE A 46 -0.05 -14.88 -1.79
C PHE A 46 1.23 -15.73 -1.76
N ALA A 47 1.31 -16.69 -0.82
CA ALA A 47 2.42 -17.65 -0.75
C ALA A 47 2.44 -18.59 -1.97
N ALA A 48 1.28 -18.86 -2.58
CA ALA A 48 1.15 -19.70 -3.78
C ALA A 48 1.59 -18.99 -5.08
N ILE A 49 1.81 -17.67 -5.05
CA ILE A 49 2.23 -16.91 -6.24
C ILE A 49 3.75 -17.02 -6.41
N PRO A 50 4.24 -17.40 -7.61
CA PRO A 50 5.67 -17.45 -7.92
C PRO A 50 6.34 -16.10 -7.63
N PRO A 51 7.53 -16.07 -6.99
CA PRO A 51 8.20 -14.83 -6.61
C PRO A 51 8.33 -13.79 -7.73
N GLU A 52 8.60 -14.24 -8.96
CA GLU A 52 8.72 -13.43 -10.16
C GLU A 52 7.41 -12.75 -10.59
N ALA A 53 6.26 -13.34 -10.25
CA ALA A 53 4.94 -12.82 -10.57
C ALA A 53 4.39 -11.89 -9.49
N ARG A 54 4.95 -11.94 -8.26
CA ARG A 54 4.45 -11.16 -7.12
C ARG A 54 4.37 -9.67 -7.40
N PRO A 55 5.41 -8.98 -7.93
CA PRO A 55 5.33 -7.53 -8.15
C PRO A 55 4.18 -7.12 -9.05
N VAL A 56 3.86 -7.92 -10.08
CA VAL A 56 2.73 -7.66 -10.97
C VAL A 56 1.40 -7.81 -10.22
N VAL A 57 1.26 -8.86 -9.39
CA VAL A 57 0.04 -9.04 -8.59
C VAL A 57 -0.10 -7.93 -7.55
N GLU A 58 0.97 -7.54 -6.87
CA GLU A 58 0.98 -6.41 -5.93
C GLU A 58 0.53 -5.12 -6.62
N LEU A 59 1.03 -4.85 -7.83
CA LEU A 59 0.63 -3.70 -8.64
C LEU A 59 -0.86 -3.72 -8.94
N LEU A 60 -1.40 -4.85 -9.41
CA LEU A 60 -2.83 -4.96 -9.77
C LEU A 60 -3.74 -4.76 -8.55
N ILE A 61 -3.37 -5.33 -7.39
CA ILE A 61 -4.11 -5.12 -6.13
C ILE A 61 -4.08 -3.65 -5.73
N ALA A 62 -2.90 -3.01 -5.78
CA ALA A 62 -2.76 -1.59 -5.44
C ALA A 62 -3.51 -0.68 -6.43
N ALA A 63 -3.54 -1.04 -7.71
CA ALA A 63 -4.28 -0.30 -8.74
C ALA A 63 -5.79 -0.38 -8.53
N ASP A 64 -6.33 -1.53 -8.09
CA ASP A 64 -7.76 -1.67 -7.86
C ASP A 64 -8.23 -1.05 -6.52
N ALA A 65 -7.31 -0.84 -5.57
CA ALA A 65 -7.64 -0.33 -4.23
C ALA A 65 -8.47 0.97 -4.24
N THR A 66 -9.42 1.08 -3.32
CA THR A 66 -10.26 2.28 -3.14
C THR A 66 -9.45 3.55 -2.92
N SER A 67 -8.30 3.42 -2.25
CA SER A 67 -7.34 4.51 -2.08
C SER A 67 -5.92 3.93 -2.11
N PHE A 68 -5.01 4.65 -2.73
CA PHE A 68 -3.62 4.26 -2.90
C PHE A 68 -2.71 5.38 -2.40
N VAL A 69 -1.71 5.01 -1.60
CA VAL A 69 -0.62 5.88 -1.18
C VAL A 69 0.68 5.26 -1.70
N GLY A 70 1.36 5.96 -2.60
CA GLY A 70 2.61 5.53 -3.21
C GLY A 70 3.78 6.42 -2.84
N ASN A 71 4.96 6.05 -3.35
CA ASN A 71 6.16 6.87 -3.28
C ASN A 71 6.37 7.60 -4.60
N ALA A 72 6.51 8.93 -4.57
CA ALA A 72 6.62 9.76 -5.75
C ALA A 72 7.88 9.51 -6.60
N ILE A 73 8.97 8.99 -6.02
CA ILE A 73 10.19 8.68 -6.77
C ILE A 73 10.24 7.23 -7.27
N SER A 74 9.25 6.40 -6.90
CA SER A 74 9.23 4.98 -7.25
C SER A 74 8.57 4.75 -8.62
N THR A 75 9.30 4.14 -9.55
CA THR A 75 8.76 3.71 -10.85
C THR A 75 7.64 2.67 -10.69
N PHE A 76 7.71 1.82 -9.67
CA PHE A 76 6.63 0.90 -9.32
C PHE A 76 5.35 1.64 -8.96
N SER A 77 5.46 2.69 -8.15
CA SER A 77 4.36 3.58 -7.77
C SER A 77 3.78 4.35 -8.96
N MET A 78 4.61 4.73 -9.94
CA MET A 78 4.14 5.35 -11.20
C MET A 78 3.39 4.37 -12.10
N ASN A 79 3.84 3.11 -12.19
CA ASN A 79 3.09 2.10 -12.94
C ASN A 79 1.71 1.84 -12.33
N ILE A 80 1.59 1.88 -11.00
CA ILE A 80 0.29 1.81 -10.31
C ILE A 80 -0.59 3.01 -10.69
N LEU A 81 -0.04 4.24 -10.75
CA LEU A 81 -0.79 5.42 -11.19
C LEU A 81 -1.37 5.23 -12.60
N MET A 82 -0.53 4.78 -13.53
CA MET A 82 -0.95 4.56 -14.91
C MET A 82 -2.07 3.53 -15.01
N GLU A 83 -1.97 2.43 -14.26
CA GLU A 83 -3.01 1.40 -14.22
C GLU A 83 -4.31 1.93 -13.60
N ARG A 84 -4.21 2.75 -12.54
CA ARG A 84 -5.37 3.42 -11.92
C ARG A 84 -6.10 4.35 -12.88
N ASP A 85 -5.35 5.06 -13.73
CA ASP A 85 -5.91 5.92 -14.77
C ASP A 85 -6.65 5.10 -15.84
N VAL A 86 -6.10 3.95 -16.26
CA VAL A 86 -6.76 3.00 -17.18
C VAL A 86 -8.06 2.45 -16.57
N LEU A 87 -8.04 2.12 -15.29
CA LEU A 87 -9.22 1.65 -14.54
C LEU A 87 -10.22 2.77 -14.20
N GLY A 88 -9.93 4.02 -14.56
CA GLY A 88 -10.80 5.17 -14.29
C GLY A 88 -10.97 5.49 -12.80
N LYS A 89 -9.98 5.17 -11.96
CA LYS A 89 -10.02 5.49 -10.53
C LYS A 89 -9.98 7.01 -10.33
N HIS A 90 -10.68 7.49 -9.31
CA HIS A 90 -10.78 8.93 -9.05
C HIS A 90 -9.40 9.50 -8.66
N ARG A 91 -8.98 10.63 -9.23
CA ARG A 91 -7.64 11.21 -8.96
C ARG A 91 -7.37 11.49 -7.48
N ASN A 92 -8.37 11.96 -6.74
CA ASN A 92 -8.26 12.21 -5.29
C ASN A 92 -8.13 10.93 -4.44
N SER A 93 -8.18 9.74 -5.06
CA SER A 93 -7.93 8.46 -4.39
C SER A 93 -6.47 8.00 -4.51
N THR A 94 -5.62 8.74 -5.19
CA THR A 94 -4.19 8.47 -5.35
C THR A 94 -3.38 9.58 -4.68
N ILE A 95 -2.52 9.21 -3.74
CA ILE A 95 -1.65 10.15 -3.03
C ILE A 95 -0.21 9.66 -3.18
N PHE A 96 0.73 10.57 -3.40
CA PHE A 96 2.16 10.25 -3.37
C PHE A 96 2.85 10.99 -2.24
N GLN A 97 3.61 10.25 -1.43
CA GLN A 97 4.54 10.82 -0.47
C GLN A 97 5.93 10.95 -1.11
N GLY A 98 6.72 11.94 -0.69
CA GLY A 98 8.06 12.20 -1.23
C GLY A 98 8.16 13.32 -2.27
N LEU A 99 7.06 14.01 -2.58
CA LEU A 99 7.08 15.34 -3.21
C LEU A 99 7.00 16.42 -2.12
N GLY A 100 8.07 16.52 -1.34
CA GLY A 100 8.29 17.55 -0.32
C GLY A 100 9.78 17.75 -0.16
N SER A 101 10.23 19.01 -0.08
CA SER A 101 11.65 19.35 0.07
C SER A 101 12.24 18.69 1.32
N VAL A 102 13.56 18.49 1.29
CA VAL A 102 14.40 17.88 2.33
C VAL A 102 14.40 18.67 3.67
N ASP A 103 13.50 19.64 3.87
CA ASP A 103 13.61 20.65 4.93
C ASP A 103 12.52 20.61 6.02
N SER A 104 11.71 19.56 6.15
CA SER A 104 10.64 19.54 7.16
C SER A 104 10.55 18.27 8.03
N TRP A 105 11.70 17.80 8.50
CA TRP A 105 11.78 17.11 9.81
C TRP A 105 12.44 18.10 10.78
N GLY A 106 11.67 19.12 11.18
CA GLY A 106 12.01 19.96 12.33
C GLY A 106 11.70 19.27 13.63
#